data_AF-A0A356X4T9-F1
#
_entry.id   AF-A0A356X4T9-F1
#
_cell.length_a   1.000
_cell.length_b   1.000
_cell.length_c   1.000
_cell.angle_alpha   90.00
_cell.angle_beta   90.00
_cell.angle_gamma   90.00
#
_symmetry.space_group_name_H-M   'P 1'
#
loop_
_entity.id
_entity.type
_entity.pdbx_description
1 polymer ?
#
loop_
_entity_poly.entity_id
_entity_poly.type
_entity_poly.pdbx_seq_one_letter_code
_entity_poly.pdbx_strand_id
1 'polypeptide(L)'
;MIVDADHLMADPVYDPERCSIGFHPLHTLPAIGFYVLLFVLPLIFDRKNENQSIEKILNILHLAGLGLLIHMALDGIDCLL
;
A
#
# COMPACT_ATOMS: atom_id res chain seq x y z
N MET A 1 3.84 9.25 -2.63
CA MET A 1 4.80 8.26 -2.07
C MET A 1 5.70 7.72 -3.21
N ILE A 2 6.68 6.85 -2.94
CA ILE A 2 7.48 6.23 -4.05
C ILE A 2 6.58 5.36 -4.94
N VAL A 3 5.51 4.80 -4.38
CA VAL A 3 4.54 3.96 -5.09
C VAL A 3 3.88 4.69 -6.27
N ASP A 4 3.65 6.01 -6.15
CA ASP A 4 3.03 6.87 -7.17
C ASP A 4 3.87 6.99 -8.45
N ALA A 5 5.11 6.49 -8.45
CA ALA A 5 5.90 6.39 -9.68
C ALA A 5 5.22 5.50 -10.73
N ASP A 6 4.28 4.63 -10.32
CA ASP A 6 3.48 3.81 -11.23
C ASP A 6 2.44 4.60 -12.04
N HIS A 7 2.15 5.86 -11.68
CA HIS A 7 1.37 6.79 -12.51
C HIS A 7 2.00 7.03 -13.89
N LEU A 8 3.33 6.94 -13.99
CA LEU A 8 4.02 7.03 -15.28
C LEU A 8 3.72 5.85 -16.21
N MET A 9 3.18 4.76 -15.66
CA MET A 9 2.80 3.55 -16.38
C MET A 9 1.27 3.40 -16.51
N ALA A 10 0.51 4.44 -16.18
CA ALA A 10 -0.94 4.44 -16.35
C ALA A 10 -1.34 4.49 -17.83
N ASP A 11 -2.52 3.96 -18.15
CA ASP A 11 -3.15 4.13 -19.46
C ASP A 11 -4.60 4.64 -19.29
N PRO A 12 -4.90 5.91 -19.65
CA PRO A 12 -3.99 6.95 -20.14
C PRO A 12 -3.08 7.51 -19.03
N VAL A 13 -1.89 8.00 -19.38
CA VAL A 13 -0.91 8.52 -18.40
C VAL A 13 -1.49 9.64 -17.52
N TYR A 14 -2.23 10.58 -18.12
CA TYR A 14 -2.86 11.69 -17.40
C TYR A 14 -4.32 11.86 -17.83
N ASP A 15 -5.22 11.81 -16.85
CA ASP A 15 -6.66 12.04 -16.97
C ASP A 15 -7.15 12.45 -15.57
N PRO A 16 -7.59 13.70 -15.37
CA PRO A 16 -8.00 14.20 -14.06
C PRO A 16 -9.39 13.72 -13.62
N GLU A 17 -10.18 13.12 -14.50
CA GLU A 17 -11.56 12.67 -14.19
C GLU A 17 -11.66 11.15 -13.94
N ARG A 18 -10.53 10.43 -13.98
CA ARG A 18 -10.52 8.98 -13.75
C ARG A 18 -10.34 8.62 -12.27
N CYS A 19 -10.88 7.47 -11.90
CA CYS A 19 -10.53 6.79 -10.65
C CYS A 19 -9.06 6.35 -10.66
N SER A 20 -8.34 6.59 -9.56
CA SER A 20 -6.91 6.22 -9.43
C SER A 20 -6.69 4.71 -9.21
N ILE A 21 -7.71 3.98 -8.76
CA ILE A 21 -7.65 2.52 -8.52
C ILE A 21 -7.90 1.72 -9.80
N GLY A 22 -7.02 0.76 -10.09
CA GLY A 22 -7.16 -0.21 -11.18
C GLY A 22 -6.52 0.19 -12.51
N PHE A 23 -6.09 1.45 -12.65
CA PHE A 23 -5.44 1.99 -13.86
C PHE A 23 -3.91 2.04 -13.75
N HIS A 24 -3.37 1.80 -12.56
CA HIS A 24 -1.94 1.74 -12.28
C HIS A 24 -1.55 0.36 -11.75
N PRO A 25 -0.38 -0.19 -12.12
CA PRO A 25 0.05 -1.52 -11.68
C PRO A 25 0.03 -1.74 -10.15
N LEU A 26 0.44 -0.73 -9.36
CA LEU A 26 0.52 -0.82 -7.90
C LEU A 26 -0.77 -0.37 -7.20
N HIS A 27 -1.69 0.25 -7.94
CA HIS A 27 -3.02 0.63 -7.45
C HIS A 27 -4.09 -0.41 -7.87
N THR A 28 -3.71 -1.67 -8.06
CA THR A 28 -4.62 -2.77 -8.37
C THR A 28 -5.12 -3.46 -7.10
N LEU A 29 -6.29 -4.11 -7.15
CA LEU A 29 -6.83 -4.87 -6.00
C LEU A 29 -5.84 -5.93 -5.46
N PRO A 30 -5.10 -6.69 -6.29
CA PRO A 30 -4.06 -7.61 -5.80
C PRO A 30 -2.93 -6.89 -5.04
N ALA A 31 -2.50 -5.71 -5.50
CA ALA A 31 -1.47 -4.91 -4.82
C ALA A 31 -1.97 -4.38 -3.47
N ILE A 32 -3.21 -3.89 -3.41
CA ILE A 32 -3.85 -3.48 -2.15
C ILE A 32 -3.93 -4.65 -1.18
N GLY A 33 -4.33 -5.84 -1.66
CA GLY A 33 -4.34 -7.06 -0.84
C GLY A 33 -2.96 -7.41 -0.27
N PHE A 34 -1.90 -7.19 -1.06
CA PHE A 34 -0.52 -7.34 -0.57
C PHE A 34 -0.16 -6.31 0.51
N TYR A 35 -0.60 -5.05 0.39
CA TYR A 35 -0.38 -4.02 1.42
C TYR A 35 -1.12 -4.34 2.72
N VAL A 36 -2.35 -4.88 2.61
CA VAL A 36 -3.10 -5.40 3.77
C VAL A 36 -2.31 -6.53 4.43
N LEU A 37 -1.79 -7.47 3.66
CA LEU A 37 -0.97 -8.56 4.19
C LEU A 37 0.29 -8.02 4.91
N LEU A 38 0.97 -7.03 4.32
CA LEU A 38 2.16 -6.42 4.87
C LEU A 38 1.89 -5.67 6.20
N PHE A 39 0.68 -5.11 6.36
CA PHE A 39 0.20 -4.53 7.61
C PHE A 39 -0.21 -5.59 8.64
N VAL A 40 -0.93 -6.64 8.23
CA VAL A 40 -1.56 -7.62 9.13
C VAL A 40 -0.56 -8.70 9.59
N LEU A 41 0.40 -9.11 8.77
CA LEU A 41 1.37 -10.16 9.13
C LEU A 41 2.12 -9.85 10.44
N PRO A 42 2.71 -8.65 10.64
CA PRO A 42 3.35 -8.30 11.92
C PRO A 42 2.40 -8.26 13.13
N LEU A 43 1.09 -8.13 12.89
CA LEU A 43 0.07 -8.09 13.94
C LEU A 43 -0.33 -9.50 14.40
N ILE A 44 -0.35 -10.46 13.46
CA ILE A 44 -0.69 -11.86 13.74
C ILE A 44 0.52 -12.63 14.28
N PHE A 45 1.72 -12.34 13.78
CA PHE A 45 2.94 -12.93 14.30
C PHE A 45 3.26 -12.30 15.66
N ASP A 46 2.87 -13.00 16.72
CA ASP A 46 3.14 -12.64 18.11
C ASP A 46 4.63 -12.31 18.28
N ARG A 47 4.94 -11.10 18.78
CA ARG A 47 6.30 -10.55 19.01
C ARG A 47 6.99 -11.31 20.16
N LYS A 48 7.18 -12.61 19.97
CA LYS A 48 7.79 -13.51 20.95
C LYS A 48 9.22 -13.90 20.55
N ASN A 49 9.88 -13.03 19.80
CA ASN A 49 11.22 -13.26 19.30
C ASN A 49 12.19 -12.28 20.00
N GLU A 50 13.07 -12.80 20.86
CA GLU A 50 14.12 -12.05 21.58
C GLU A 50 15.26 -11.59 20.64
N ASN A 51 14.95 -11.37 19.36
CA ASN A 51 15.90 -10.85 18.39
C ASN A 51 15.47 -9.44 18.00
N GLN A 52 16.05 -8.45 18.69
CA GLN A 52 15.71 -7.03 18.52
C GLN A 52 15.78 -6.54 17.07
N SER A 53 16.61 -7.18 16.23
CA SER A 53 16.73 -6.83 14.82
C SER A 53 15.48 -7.21 14.01
N ILE A 54 14.87 -8.36 14.29
CA ILE A 54 13.67 -8.85 13.57
C ILE A 54 12.43 -8.04 13.94
N GLU A 55 12.23 -7.72 15.22
CA GLU A 55 11.10 -6.88 15.65
C GLU A 55 11.13 -5.51 14.98
N LYS A 56 12.33 -4.93 14.83
CA LYS A 56 12.50 -3.64 14.15
C LYS A 56 12.07 -3.73 12.68
N ILE A 57 12.46 -4.78 11.98
CA ILE A 57 12.06 -5.02 10.58
C ILE A 57 10.54 -5.20 10.48
N LEU A 58 9.93 -5.99 11.36
CA LEU A 58 8.48 -6.21 11.38
C LEU A 58 7.70 -4.92 11.65
N ASN A 59 8.21 -4.06 12.54
CA ASN A 59 7.58 -2.75 12.82
C ASN A 59 7.69 -1.79 11.64
N ILE A 60 8.83 -1.78 10.96
CA ILE A 60 9.01 -0.99 9.73
C ILE A 60 8.06 -1.49 8.65
N LEU A 61 7.94 -2.81 8.46
CA LEU A 61 6.97 -3.39 7.53
C LEU A 61 5.54 -2.99 7.90
N HIS A 62 5.14 -3.13 9.17
CA HIS A 62 3.81 -2.75 9.63
C HIS A 62 3.48 -1.28 9.33
N LEU A 63 4.41 -0.36 9.64
CA LEU A 63 4.26 1.07 9.39
C LEU A 63 4.25 1.40 7.89
N ALA A 64 5.08 0.72 7.10
CA ALA A 64 5.09 0.87 5.64
C ALA A 64 3.77 0.40 5.03
N GLY A 65 3.23 -0.74 5.48
CA GLY A 65 1.92 -1.26 5.07
C GLY A 65 0.80 -0.31 5.45
N LEU A 66 0.81 0.21 6.67
CA LEU A 66 -0.17 1.22 7.11
C LEU A 66 -0.11 2.48 6.23
N GLY A 67 1.08 2.98 5.93
CA GLY A 67 1.26 4.15 5.06
C GLY A 67 0.73 3.90 3.64
N LEU A 68 1.02 2.74 3.07
CA LEU A 68 0.51 2.33 1.75
C LEU A 68 -1.03 2.23 1.76
N LEU A 69 -1.63 1.64 2.79
CA LEU A 69 -3.08 1.53 2.90
C LEU A 69 -3.77 2.88 3.03
N ILE A 70 -3.22 3.80 3.83
CA ILE A 70 -3.74 5.17 3.95
C ILE A 70 -3.69 5.86 2.58
N HIS A 71 -2.58 5.71 1.85
CA HIS A 71 -2.44 6.28 0.53
C HIS A 71 -3.45 5.71 -0.47
N MET A 72 -3.60 4.38 -0.57
CA MET A 72 -4.63 3.75 -1.41
C MET A 72 -6.05 4.21 -1.06
N ALA A 73 -6.32 4.46 0.23
CA ALA A 73 -7.60 4.99 0.67
C ALA A 73 -7.82 6.43 0.20
N LEU A 74 -6.78 7.28 0.23
CA LEU A 74 -6.84 8.64 -0.30
C LEU A 74 -7.06 8.63 -1.82
N ASP A 75 -6.35 7.79 -2.57
CA ASP A 75 -6.53 7.68 -4.03
C ASP A 75 -7.89 7.08 -4.40
N GLY A 76 -8.45 6.23 -3.52
CA GLY A 76 -9.80 5.70 -3.67
C GLY A 76 -10.90 6.74 -3.45
N ILE A 77 -10.63 7.85 -2.75
CA ILE A 77 -11.62 8.94 -2.58
C ILE A 77 -11.91 9.61 -3.93
N ASP A 78 -10.94 9.66 -4.84
CA ASP A 78 -11.13 10.17 -6.20
C ASP A 78 -12.19 9.35 -6.97
N CYS A 79 -12.47 8.12 -6.55
CA CYS A 79 -13.48 7.26 -7.15
C CYS A 79 -14.89 7.48 -6.56
N LEU A 80 -15.02 8.26 -5.49
CA LEU A 80 -16.29 8.58 -4.81
C LEU A 80 -16.80 9.99 -5.13
N LEU A 81 -15.91 10.88 -5.57
CA LEU A 81 -16.21 12.25 -5.98
C LEU A 81 -16.51 12.32 -7.47
#